data_AF-A0A6P2AUM5-F1
#
_entry.id   AF-A0A6P2AUM5-F1
#
_cell.length_a   1.000
_cell.length_b   1.000
_cell.length_c   1.000
_cell.angle_alpha   90.00
_cell.angle_beta   90.00
_cell.angle_gamma   90.00
#
_symmetry.space_group_name_H-M   'P 1'
#
loop_
_entity.id
_entity.type
_entity.pdbx_description
1 polymer ?
#
loop_
_entity_poly.entity_id
_entity_poly.type
_entity_poly.pdbx_seq_one_letter_code
_entity_poly.pdbx_strand_id
1 'polypeptide(L)'
;PLLPLLSGWDVLTLLKTDPATQGIPVLVTATHGERQLAQQNGANGFLTLPVKLAPLRESLLRLQATSVAMRTLTLLHLNASAEGQETGYSAFVAQFGGENLRQPVVSSIDGHQISYRLLEADDLEQADILARVWKPDVLLLDGRDVPHMASFLRSLTCYESLVSRPLVTLDKGTTAIANQYPQLRVFPCLIPITPQTITALFQVIQIAVGITVQSNIVVACDSFPHKPHGQPGEQPTFLHALTQYLHTAGLRPILSKSWPEAKRQLQQNTVDLLVVYVDEESCESTWLQRLDAMPAHYEQLPILLLDYRHGEATGLNPLRERVTVTITDRDESMTVLLQRVHQMVAGCWR
;
A
#
# COMPACT_ATOMS: atom_id res chain seq x y z
N PRO A 1 -23.53 38.38 -1.41
CA PRO A 1 -22.66 37.24 -1.82
C PRO A 1 -23.35 36.43 -2.92
N LEU A 2 -22.71 36.26 -4.08
CA LEU A 2 -23.16 35.28 -5.07
C LEU A 2 -23.12 33.91 -4.39
N LEU A 3 -24.30 33.30 -4.21
CA LEU A 3 -24.40 31.94 -3.72
C LEU A 3 -23.77 31.01 -4.76
N PRO A 4 -23.03 29.96 -4.34
CA PRO A 4 -22.57 28.96 -5.28
C PRO A 4 -23.75 28.38 -6.06
N LEU A 5 -23.56 28.12 -7.35
CA LEU A 5 -24.60 27.59 -8.25
C LEU A 5 -25.11 26.19 -7.82
N LEU A 6 -24.38 25.50 -6.96
CA LEU A 6 -24.68 24.17 -6.44
C LEU A 6 -24.76 24.22 -4.92
N SER A 7 -25.73 23.49 -4.36
CA SER A 7 -25.80 23.28 -2.92
C SER A 7 -24.70 22.31 -2.47
N GLY A 8 -24.33 22.34 -1.19
CA GLY A 8 -23.37 21.36 -0.62
C GLY A 8 -23.82 19.90 -0.79
N TRP A 9 -25.13 19.67 -0.91
CA TRP A 9 -25.71 18.35 -1.18
C TRP A 9 -25.50 17.94 -2.64
N ASP A 10 -25.71 18.85 -3.59
CA ASP A 10 -25.45 18.57 -5.01
C ASP A 10 -23.96 18.23 -5.22
N VAL A 11 -23.06 18.94 -4.53
CA VAL A 11 -21.63 18.65 -4.55
C VAL A 11 -21.32 17.26 -3.97
N LEU A 12 -21.92 16.90 -2.83
CA LEU A 12 -21.75 15.56 -2.25
C LEU A 12 -22.23 14.46 -3.22
N THR A 13 -23.40 14.63 -3.81
CA THR A 13 -23.95 13.68 -4.79
C THR A 13 -23.05 13.56 -6.00
N LEU A 14 -22.56 14.67 -6.56
CA LEU A 14 -21.63 14.65 -7.69
C LEU A 14 -20.33 13.90 -7.35
N LEU A 15 -19.73 14.20 -6.19
CA LEU A 15 -18.52 13.52 -5.72
C LEU A 15 -18.73 12.02 -5.52
N LYS A 16 -19.91 11.59 -5.06
CA LYS A 16 -20.20 10.18 -4.79
C LYS A 16 -20.70 9.40 -6.00
N THR A 17 -21.15 10.08 -7.05
CA THR A 17 -21.66 9.44 -8.27
C THR A 17 -20.59 9.28 -9.35
N ASP A 18 -19.54 10.11 -9.33
CA ASP A 18 -18.44 10.02 -10.29
C ASP A 18 -17.41 8.94 -9.90
N PRO A 19 -17.14 7.94 -10.76
CA PRO A 19 -16.18 6.88 -10.50
C PRO A 19 -14.77 7.36 -10.12
N ALA A 20 -14.34 8.52 -10.62
CA ALA A 20 -13.02 9.09 -10.34
C ALA A 20 -12.94 9.76 -8.95
N THR A 21 -14.06 10.17 -8.36
CA THR A 21 -14.09 10.95 -7.12
C THR A 21 -14.84 10.29 -5.96
N GLN A 22 -15.61 9.22 -6.22
CA GLN A 22 -16.39 8.48 -5.22
C GLN A 22 -15.57 7.98 -4.02
N GLY A 23 -14.28 7.68 -4.25
CA GLY A 23 -13.35 7.20 -3.22
C GLY A 23 -12.88 8.27 -2.22
N ILE A 24 -13.13 9.56 -2.47
CA ILE A 24 -12.72 10.64 -1.58
C ILE A 24 -13.60 10.64 -0.33
N PRO A 25 -13.05 10.54 0.90
CA PRO A 25 -13.85 10.60 2.12
C PRO A 25 -14.41 12.01 2.35
N VAL A 26 -15.73 12.13 2.55
CA VAL A 26 -16.41 13.42 2.77
C VAL A 26 -16.98 13.49 4.20
N LEU A 27 -16.59 14.53 4.94
CA LEU A 27 -17.13 14.86 6.26
C LEU A 27 -18.10 16.03 6.12
N VAL A 28 -19.39 15.81 6.42
CA VAL A 28 -20.41 16.87 6.35
C VAL A 28 -20.52 17.58 7.70
N THR A 29 -20.51 18.92 7.68
CA THR A 29 -20.78 19.73 8.87
C THR A 29 -22.09 20.49 8.69
N ALA A 30 -23.13 20.18 9.46
CA ALA A 30 -24.47 20.75 9.26
C ALA A 30 -25.29 20.82 10.57
N THR A 31 -26.56 21.21 10.49
CA THR A 31 -27.47 21.23 11.65
C THR A 31 -27.99 19.83 11.98
N HIS A 32 -28.44 19.58 13.21
CA HIS A 32 -28.78 18.22 13.67
C HIS A 32 -29.82 17.50 12.77
N GLY A 33 -30.76 18.24 12.17
CA GLY A 33 -31.80 17.69 11.30
C GLY A 33 -31.28 17.04 10.01
N GLU A 34 -30.03 17.29 9.64
CA GLU A 34 -29.48 16.92 8.33
C GLU A 34 -28.58 15.66 8.38
N ARG A 35 -28.45 15.03 9.55
CA ARG A 35 -27.60 13.83 9.71
C ARG A 35 -28.06 12.68 8.79
N GLN A 36 -29.37 12.43 8.75
CA GLN A 36 -29.92 11.32 7.97
C GLN A 36 -29.76 11.56 6.46
N LEU A 37 -29.90 12.82 6.04
CA LEU A 37 -29.68 13.24 4.65
C LEU A 37 -28.20 13.07 4.25
N ALA A 38 -27.26 13.40 5.13
CA ALA A 38 -25.84 13.18 4.87
C ALA A 38 -25.51 11.69 4.70
N GLN A 39 -26.09 10.83 5.53
CA GLN A 39 -25.88 9.39 5.45
C GLN A 39 -26.46 8.79 4.17
N GLN A 40 -27.66 9.23 3.76
CA GLN A 40 -28.31 8.78 2.52
C GLN A 40 -27.52 9.17 1.27
N ASN A 41 -26.84 10.32 1.29
CA ASN A 41 -26.00 10.80 0.18
C ASN A 41 -24.55 10.30 0.26
N GLY A 42 -24.26 9.30 1.11
CA GLY A 42 -22.95 8.64 1.13
C GLY A 42 -21.83 9.44 1.82
N ALA A 43 -22.16 10.38 2.72
CA ALA A 43 -21.15 11.04 3.53
C ALA A 43 -20.43 10.02 4.44
N ASN A 44 -19.11 10.13 4.53
CA ASN A 44 -18.27 9.25 5.35
C ASN A 44 -18.26 9.67 6.83
N GLY A 45 -18.71 10.88 7.14
CA GLY A 45 -18.90 11.35 8.50
C GLY A 45 -19.83 12.56 8.57
N PHE A 46 -20.31 12.85 9.79
CA PHE A 46 -21.19 13.97 10.06
C PHE A 46 -20.88 14.64 11.40
N LEU A 47 -20.77 15.97 11.41
CA LEU A 47 -20.61 16.79 12.61
C LEU A 47 -21.69 17.86 12.70
N THR A 48 -22.28 17.98 13.87
CA THR A 48 -23.28 19.02 14.14
C THR A 48 -22.58 20.34 14.47
N LEU A 49 -23.05 21.44 13.88
CA LEU A 49 -22.64 22.78 14.24
C LEU A 49 -23.22 23.18 15.61
N PRO A 50 -22.46 23.87 16.49
CA PRO A 50 -21.05 24.26 16.33
C PRO A 50 -20.11 23.06 16.50
N VAL A 51 -19.14 22.94 15.60
CA VAL A 51 -18.18 21.82 15.61
C VAL A 51 -17.26 21.93 16.84
N LYS A 52 -17.21 20.87 17.64
CA LYS A 52 -16.29 20.75 18.79
C LYS A 52 -14.98 20.06 18.37
N LEU A 53 -13.87 20.44 19.01
CA LEU A 53 -12.53 19.97 18.63
C LEU A 53 -12.32 18.46 18.83
N ALA A 54 -12.82 17.90 19.94
CA ALA A 54 -12.70 16.46 20.22
C ALA A 54 -13.41 15.57 19.15
N PRO A 55 -14.70 15.75 18.84
CA PRO A 55 -15.37 14.94 17.82
C PRO A 55 -14.88 15.22 16.39
N LEU A 56 -14.39 16.43 16.10
CA LEU A 56 -13.70 16.71 14.85
C LEU A 56 -12.43 15.87 14.71
N ARG A 57 -11.58 15.86 15.75
CA ARG A 57 -10.34 15.08 15.75
C ARG A 57 -10.60 13.60 15.58
N GLU A 58 -11.60 13.06 16.28
CA GLU A 58 -12.00 11.65 16.14
C GLU A 58 -12.50 11.32 14.73
N SER A 59 -13.34 12.19 14.15
CA SER A 59 -13.84 12.00 12.79
C SER A 59 -12.72 12.06 11.75
N LEU A 60 -11.77 12.97 11.89
CA LEU A 60 -10.61 13.07 10.99
C LEU A 60 -9.70 11.85 11.09
N LEU A 61 -9.40 11.37 12.31
CA LEU A 61 -8.61 10.16 12.51
C LEU A 61 -9.29 8.93 11.90
N ARG A 62 -10.61 8.83 12.02
CA ARG A 62 -11.41 7.76 11.41
C ARG A 62 -11.33 7.79 9.89
N LEU A 63 -11.51 8.96 9.29
CA LEU A 63 -11.42 9.14 7.85
C LEU A 63 -9.99 8.92 7.31
N GLN A 64 -8.97 9.22 8.12
CA GLN A 64 -7.58 8.87 7.81
C GLN A 64 -7.31 7.37 7.90
N ALA A 65 -7.98 6.63 8.79
CA ALA A 65 -7.84 5.18 8.87
C ALA A 65 -8.53 4.44 7.70
N THR A 66 -9.62 5.01 7.16
CA THR A 66 -10.32 4.47 5.98
C THR A 66 -9.69 4.94 4.67
N SER A 67 -9.03 6.10 4.67
CA SER A 67 -8.16 6.52 3.59
C SER A 67 -6.88 5.72 3.69
N VAL A 68 -6.74 4.67 2.88
CA VAL A 68 -5.41 4.15 2.56
C VAL A 68 -4.53 5.34 2.24
N ALA A 69 -3.41 5.51 2.94
CA ALA A 69 -2.56 6.69 2.79
C ALA A 69 -2.05 6.71 1.35
N MET A 70 -2.76 7.42 0.47
CA MET A 70 -2.42 7.47 -0.94
C MET A 70 -1.17 8.30 -1.08
N ARG A 71 -0.04 7.63 -1.29
CA ARG A 71 1.20 8.30 -1.61
C ARG A 71 1.27 8.47 -3.11
N THR A 72 1.24 9.72 -3.58
CA THR A 72 1.45 10.02 -4.99
C THR A 72 2.94 10.16 -5.26
N LEU A 73 3.45 9.38 -6.21
CA LEU A 73 4.81 9.47 -6.73
C LEU A 73 4.81 10.15 -8.10
N THR A 74 5.69 11.13 -8.27
CA THR A 74 5.87 11.84 -9.53
C THR A 74 7.08 11.29 -10.27
N LEU A 75 6.84 10.68 -11.42
CA LEU A 75 7.83 10.12 -12.33
C LEU A 75 8.15 11.17 -13.40
N LEU A 76 9.41 11.46 -13.66
CA LEU A 76 9.83 12.27 -14.80
C LEU A 76 10.50 11.39 -15.85
N HIS A 77 9.83 11.21 -16.99
CA HIS A 77 10.35 10.48 -18.13
C HIS A 77 11.14 11.41 -19.05
N LEU A 78 12.40 11.05 -19.31
CA LEU A 78 13.29 11.74 -20.22
C LEU A 78 13.16 11.10 -21.59
N ASN A 79 12.47 11.78 -22.50
CA ASN A 79 12.39 11.39 -23.90
C ASN A 79 13.64 11.89 -24.61
N ALA A 80 14.66 11.04 -24.74
CA ALA A 80 15.93 11.41 -25.36
C ALA A 80 16.02 11.02 -26.85
N SER A 81 14.88 10.78 -27.50
CA SER A 81 14.84 10.45 -28.94
C SER A 81 15.30 11.65 -29.78
N ALA A 82 16.05 11.37 -30.84
CA ALA A 82 16.58 12.40 -31.72
C ALA A 82 15.47 13.08 -32.53
N GLU A 83 15.62 14.39 -32.72
CA GLU A 83 14.80 15.27 -33.56
C GLU A 83 14.26 14.56 -34.82
N GLY A 84 12.94 14.52 -35.00
CA GLY A 84 12.32 14.26 -36.31
C GLY A 84 11.41 13.04 -36.47
N GLN A 85 11.01 12.32 -35.43
CA GLN A 85 9.85 11.42 -35.54
C GLN A 85 8.55 12.15 -35.16
N GLU A 86 7.88 12.72 -36.16
CA GLU A 86 6.57 13.41 -36.04
C GLU A 86 5.42 12.50 -35.59
N THR A 87 5.65 11.21 -35.35
CA THR A 87 4.66 10.30 -34.77
C THR A 87 5.34 9.24 -33.91
N GLY A 88 5.14 9.27 -32.60
CA GLY A 88 5.49 8.12 -31.78
C GLY A 88 5.82 8.49 -30.35
N TYR A 89 4.78 8.58 -29.52
CA TYR A 89 4.90 8.36 -28.08
C TYR A 89 5.94 7.24 -27.84
N SER A 90 6.89 7.42 -26.91
CA SER A 90 7.80 6.32 -26.53
C SER A 90 6.95 5.08 -26.24
N ALA A 91 7.43 3.86 -26.51
CA ALA A 91 6.62 2.66 -26.24
C ALA A 91 6.06 2.63 -24.80
N PHE A 92 6.77 3.27 -23.87
CA PHE A 92 6.30 3.61 -22.54
C PHE A 92 5.12 4.62 -22.57
N VAL A 93 5.23 5.80 -23.17
CA VAL A 93 4.11 6.75 -23.25
C VAL A 93 2.91 6.23 -24.08
N ALA A 94 3.12 5.49 -25.17
CA ALA A 94 2.03 4.90 -25.96
C ALA A 94 1.21 3.89 -25.15
N GLN A 95 1.90 3.11 -24.32
CA GLN A 95 1.28 2.08 -23.51
C GLN A 95 0.83 2.59 -22.13
N PHE A 96 1.31 3.77 -21.70
CA PHE A 96 1.11 4.32 -20.36
C PHE A 96 0.53 5.75 -20.34
N GLY A 97 1.04 6.68 -21.13
CA GLY A 97 0.67 8.12 -21.15
C GLY A 97 -0.67 8.49 -21.80
N GLY A 98 -1.42 7.52 -22.31
CA GLY A 98 -2.82 7.69 -22.75
C GLY A 98 -3.83 7.67 -21.59
N GLU A 99 -5.13 7.53 -21.90
CA GLU A 99 -6.26 7.52 -20.94
C GLU A 99 -6.08 6.60 -19.71
N ASN A 100 -5.13 5.66 -19.75
CA ASN A 100 -4.77 4.75 -18.67
C ASN A 100 -4.02 5.40 -17.48
N LEU A 101 -3.38 6.57 -17.64
CA LEU A 101 -2.70 7.30 -16.53
C LEU A 101 -3.47 8.53 -16.03
N ARG A 102 -4.60 8.90 -16.65
CA ARG A 102 -5.52 9.88 -16.04
C ARG A 102 -6.23 9.30 -14.82
N GLN A 103 -6.23 7.98 -14.69
CA GLN A 103 -6.51 7.31 -13.44
C GLN A 103 -5.19 7.04 -12.74
N PRO A 104 -5.06 7.34 -11.43
CA PRO A 104 -3.89 6.94 -10.68
C PRO A 104 -3.73 5.42 -10.86
N VAL A 105 -2.64 4.97 -11.47
CA VAL A 105 -2.34 3.53 -11.50
C VAL A 105 -2.06 3.14 -10.06
N VAL A 106 -3.09 2.59 -9.43
CA VAL A 106 -3.05 2.10 -8.06
C VAL A 106 -2.35 0.76 -8.11
N SER A 107 -1.06 0.73 -7.76
CA SER A 107 -0.43 -0.54 -7.41
C SER A 107 -0.79 -0.84 -5.96
N SER A 108 -1.88 -1.59 -5.76
CA SER A 108 -2.22 -2.21 -4.48
C SER A 108 -1.29 -3.40 -4.22
N ILE A 109 0.00 -3.13 -4.08
CA ILE A 109 0.95 -4.13 -3.59
C ILE A 109 1.15 -3.76 -2.12
N ASP A 110 0.66 -4.61 -1.23
CA ASP A 110 0.84 -4.53 0.23
C ASP A 110 0.04 -3.44 0.99
N GLY A 111 -1.23 -3.25 0.62
CA GLY A 111 -2.20 -2.45 1.38
C GLY A 111 -2.00 -0.93 1.32
N HIS A 112 -0.95 -0.45 0.67
CA HIS A 112 -0.68 0.97 0.43
C HIS A 112 -1.00 1.32 -1.02
N GLN A 113 -2.01 2.16 -1.21
CA GLN A 113 -2.47 2.63 -2.51
C GLN A 113 -1.52 3.71 -3.04
N ILE A 114 -0.45 3.30 -3.73
CA ILE A 114 0.48 4.25 -4.35
C ILE A 114 -0.09 4.70 -5.69
N SER A 115 -0.19 6.02 -5.87
CA SER A 115 -0.61 6.66 -7.11
C SER A 115 0.63 7.13 -7.86
N TYR A 116 0.70 6.90 -9.17
CA TYR A 116 1.78 7.43 -9.99
C TYR A 116 1.29 8.57 -10.87
N ARG A 117 2.08 9.64 -10.95
CA ARG A 117 1.92 10.75 -11.86
C ARG A 117 3.11 10.79 -12.80
N LEU A 118 2.87 10.85 -14.11
CA LEU A 118 3.92 10.95 -15.11
C LEU A 118 4.08 12.41 -15.58
N LEU A 119 5.33 12.85 -15.68
CA LEU A 119 5.76 14.06 -16.35
C LEU A 119 6.72 13.65 -17.46
N GLU A 120 6.69 14.37 -18.58
CA GLU A 120 7.57 14.12 -19.73
C GLU A 120 8.41 15.36 -19.99
N ALA A 121 9.66 15.13 -20.36
CA ALA A 121 10.57 16.15 -20.86
C ALA A 121 11.25 15.63 -22.13
N ASP A 122 11.25 16.48 -23.17
CA ASP A 122 11.86 16.21 -24.47
C ASP A 122 13.36 16.55 -24.50
N ASP A 123 13.82 17.38 -23.56
CA ASP A 123 15.22 17.72 -23.40
C ASP A 123 15.63 17.90 -21.93
N LEU A 124 16.94 18.01 -21.69
CA LEU A 124 17.50 18.16 -20.33
C LEU A 124 17.19 19.53 -19.70
N GLU A 125 17.01 20.57 -20.49
CA GLU A 125 16.71 21.92 -19.98
C GLU A 125 15.28 21.97 -19.43
N GLN A 126 14.32 21.46 -20.20
CA GLN A 126 12.93 21.26 -19.79
C GLN A 126 12.85 20.32 -18.59
N ALA A 127 13.59 19.20 -18.61
CA ALA A 127 13.62 18.26 -17.49
C ALA A 127 14.08 18.94 -16.20
N ASP A 128 15.12 19.77 -16.26
CA ASP A 128 15.66 20.51 -15.13
C ASP A 128 14.67 21.58 -14.60
N ILE A 129 13.92 22.25 -15.49
CA ILE A 129 12.81 23.14 -15.10
C ILE A 129 11.74 22.33 -14.34
N LEU A 130 11.28 21.22 -14.91
CA LEU A 130 10.27 20.35 -14.27
C LEU A 130 10.77 19.80 -12.93
N ALA A 131 12.04 19.45 -12.85
CA ALA A 131 12.65 18.93 -11.63
C ALA A 131 12.68 19.96 -10.49
N ARG A 132 12.92 21.23 -10.81
CA ARG A 132 12.85 22.33 -9.83
C ARG A 132 11.43 22.64 -9.37
N VAL A 133 10.46 22.64 -10.28
CA VAL A 133 9.08 23.05 -10.01
C VAL A 133 8.29 21.92 -9.33
N TRP A 134 8.29 20.73 -9.93
CA TRP A 134 7.45 19.61 -9.52
C TRP A 134 8.15 18.63 -8.59
N LYS A 135 9.48 18.73 -8.44
CA LYS A 135 10.31 17.86 -7.56
C LYS A 135 9.96 16.37 -7.73
N PRO A 136 10.16 15.79 -8.93
CA PRO A 136 9.87 14.40 -9.19
C PRO A 136 10.64 13.49 -8.23
N ASP A 137 10.02 12.36 -7.89
CA ASP A 137 10.59 11.36 -6.99
C ASP A 137 11.63 10.50 -7.69
N VAL A 138 11.50 10.30 -9.01
CA VAL A 138 12.38 9.44 -9.81
C VAL A 138 12.45 9.91 -11.26
N LEU A 139 13.61 9.68 -11.89
CA LEU A 139 13.82 9.87 -13.32
C LEU A 139 13.71 8.52 -14.04
N LEU A 140 12.99 8.48 -15.16
CA LEU A 140 12.92 7.34 -16.06
C LEU A 140 13.66 7.67 -17.34
N LEU A 141 14.57 6.80 -17.75
CA LEU A 141 15.34 6.95 -18.99
C LEU A 141 15.22 5.68 -19.84
N ASP A 142 14.56 5.81 -21.00
CA ASP A 142 14.61 4.84 -22.07
C ASP A 142 15.71 5.25 -23.06
N GLY A 143 16.78 4.46 -23.13
CA GLY A 143 17.92 4.80 -23.96
C GLY A 143 18.05 4.04 -25.26
N ARG A 144 17.03 3.25 -25.63
CA ARG A 144 17.08 2.36 -26.81
C ARG A 144 17.27 3.11 -28.12
N ASP A 145 16.71 4.31 -28.21
CA ASP A 145 16.67 5.12 -29.43
C ASP A 145 17.54 6.39 -29.33
N VAL A 146 18.39 6.49 -28.30
CA VAL A 146 19.17 7.71 -28.01
C VAL A 146 20.55 7.60 -28.65
N PRO A 147 20.85 8.42 -29.69
CA PRO A 147 22.20 8.46 -30.23
C PRO A 147 23.17 9.05 -29.20
N HIS A 148 24.36 8.46 -29.09
CA HIS A 148 25.44 8.96 -28.22
C HIS A 148 25.05 9.09 -26.73
N MET A 149 24.38 8.09 -26.15
CA MET A 149 23.98 8.01 -24.73
C MET A 149 25.06 8.46 -23.71
N ALA A 150 26.33 8.15 -23.97
CA ALA A 150 27.42 8.59 -23.09
C ALA A 150 27.54 10.13 -22.99
N SER A 151 27.33 10.85 -24.09
CA SER A 151 27.35 12.31 -24.11
C SER A 151 26.11 12.90 -23.44
N PHE A 152 24.94 12.29 -23.66
CA PHE A 152 23.68 12.68 -23.00
C PHE A 152 23.78 12.56 -21.48
N LEU A 153 24.25 11.42 -20.97
CA LEU A 153 24.43 11.22 -19.53
C LEU A 153 25.48 12.15 -18.94
N ARG A 154 26.54 12.49 -19.68
CA ARG A 154 27.51 13.51 -19.27
C ARG A 154 26.81 14.86 -19.11
N SER A 155 26.01 15.29 -20.07
CA SER A 155 25.24 16.54 -19.96
C SER A 155 24.24 16.49 -18.81
N LEU A 156 23.58 15.36 -18.57
CA LEU A 156 22.66 15.17 -17.44
C LEU A 156 23.38 15.42 -16.10
N THR A 157 24.64 14.99 -15.96
CA THR A 157 25.41 15.23 -14.72
C THR A 157 25.69 16.70 -14.42
N CYS A 158 25.54 17.60 -15.40
CA CYS A 158 25.65 19.04 -15.19
C CYS A 158 24.42 19.65 -14.47
N TYR A 159 23.30 18.93 -14.39
CA TYR A 159 22.06 19.40 -13.79
C TYR A 159 21.87 18.83 -12.37
N GLU A 160 22.21 19.61 -11.35
CA GLU A 160 22.11 19.21 -9.94
C GLU A 160 20.70 18.74 -9.54
N SER A 161 19.66 19.41 -10.07
CA SER A 161 18.26 19.09 -9.78
C SER A 161 17.88 17.67 -10.23
N LEU A 162 18.51 17.17 -11.30
CA LEU A 162 18.31 15.85 -11.88
C LEU A 162 19.21 14.80 -11.22
N VAL A 163 20.48 15.11 -11.00
CA VAL A 163 21.46 14.20 -10.36
C VAL A 163 21.03 13.81 -8.95
N SER A 164 20.35 14.71 -8.24
CA SER A 164 19.82 14.43 -6.90
C SER A 164 18.73 13.35 -6.86
N ARG A 165 18.16 12.98 -8.01
CA ARG A 165 17.06 12.02 -8.12
C ARG A 165 17.55 10.62 -8.46
N PRO A 166 16.88 9.57 -7.96
CA PRO A 166 17.15 8.23 -8.44
C PRO A 166 16.82 8.11 -9.94
N LEU A 167 17.70 7.46 -10.68
CA LEU A 167 17.59 7.25 -12.12
C LEU A 167 17.26 5.78 -12.39
N VAL A 168 16.07 5.51 -12.89
CA VAL A 168 15.65 4.19 -13.35
C VAL A 168 15.91 4.06 -14.85
N THR A 169 16.75 3.10 -15.23
CA THR A 169 17.12 2.83 -16.63
C THR A 169 16.37 1.61 -17.16
N LEU A 170 15.90 1.66 -18.41
CA LEU A 170 14.97 0.67 -18.98
C LEU A 170 15.62 -0.33 -19.96
N ASP A 171 16.94 -0.26 -20.12
CA ASP A 171 17.71 -1.16 -20.97
C ASP A 171 19.14 -1.39 -20.44
N LYS A 172 19.78 -2.45 -20.94
CA LYS A 172 21.12 -2.88 -20.49
C LYS A 172 22.23 -1.91 -20.91
N GLY A 173 22.15 -1.33 -22.10
CA GLY A 173 23.18 -0.44 -22.64
C GLY A 173 23.26 0.85 -21.83
N THR A 174 22.10 1.49 -21.62
CA THR A 174 21.97 2.70 -20.82
C THR A 174 22.39 2.48 -19.38
N THR A 175 21.98 1.35 -18.78
CA THR A 175 22.40 0.97 -17.43
C THR A 175 23.92 0.88 -17.31
N ALA A 176 24.58 0.21 -18.27
CA ALA A 176 26.03 0.03 -18.23
C ALA A 176 26.79 1.36 -18.35
N ILE A 177 26.29 2.30 -19.16
CA ILE A 177 26.88 3.62 -19.31
C ILE A 177 26.59 4.51 -18.08
N ALA A 178 25.35 4.50 -17.57
CA ALA A 178 24.96 5.29 -16.40
C ALA A 178 25.76 4.93 -15.15
N ASN A 179 26.07 3.64 -14.96
CA ASN A 179 26.93 3.17 -13.86
C ASN A 179 28.38 3.68 -13.93
N GLN A 180 28.84 4.23 -15.06
CA GLN A 180 30.16 4.85 -15.15
C GLN A 180 30.19 6.24 -14.48
N TYR A 181 29.02 6.82 -14.17
CA TYR A 181 28.89 8.13 -13.55
C TYR A 181 28.50 7.98 -12.07
N PRO A 182 29.45 8.11 -11.12
CA PRO A 182 29.20 7.83 -9.69
C PRO A 182 28.24 8.83 -9.02
N GLN A 183 27.96 9.95 -9.67
CA GLN A 183 27.00 10.96 -9.21
C GLN A 183 25.56 10.49 -9.37
N LEU A 184 25.28 9.56 -10.30
CA LEU A 184 23.94 9.08 -10.60
C LEU A 184 23.61 7.86 -9.72
N ARG A 185 22.43 7.91 -9.09
CA ARG A 185 21.88 6.76 -8.36
C ARG A 185 21.08 5.89 -9.31
N VAL A 186 21.75 4.94 -9.97
CA VAL A 186 21.17 4.10 -11.03
C VAL A 186 20.44 2.89 -10.45
N PHE A 187 19.20 2.68 -10.90
CA PHE A 187 18.34 1.54 -10.56
C PHE A 187 17.91 0.83 -11.85
N PRO A 188 18.50 -0.32 -12.19
CA PRO A 188 18.23 -0.98 -13.46
C PRO A 188 16.88 -1.71 -13.47
N CYS A 189 16.03 -1.38 -14.45
CA CYS A 189 14.84 -2.15 -14.80
C CYS A 189 15.04 -2.83 -16.15
N LEU A 190 15.58 -4.05 -16.13
CA LEU A 190 15.93 -4.80 -17.35
C LEU A 190 14.78 -5.67 -17.88
N ILE A 191 13.63 -5.64 -17.20
CA ILE A 191 12.44 -6.39 -17.58
C ILE A 191 11.73 -5.63 -18.71
N PRO A 192 11.31 -6.30 -19.80
CA PRO A 192 10.54 -5.65 -20.84
C PRO A 192 9.27 -5.03 -20.26
N ILE A 193 9.02 -3.77 -20.57
CA ILE A 193 7.85 -3.06 -20.05
C ILE A 193 6.64 -3.46 -20.89
N THR A 194 5.74 -4.22 -20.28
CA THR A 194 4.45 -4.63 -20.86
C THR A 194 3.37 -4.51 -19.79
N PRO A 195 2.08 -4.50 -20.14
CA PRO A 195 0.99 -4.44 -19.16
C PRO A 195 1.05 -5.57 -18.11
N GLN A 196 1.65 -6.71 -18.45
CA GLN A 196 1.76 -7.88 -17.57
C GLN A 196 2.96 -7.79 -16.60
N THR A 197 4.00 -7.05 -16.98
CA THR A 197 5.29 -6.98 -16.25
C THR A 197 5.52 -5.63 -15.57
N ILE A 198 4.59 -4.70 -15.74
CA ILE A 198 4.60 -3.35 -15.19
C ILE A 198 4.76 -3.30 -13.66
N THR A 199 4.23 -4.29 -12.95
CA THR A 199 4.35 -4.40 -11.49
C THR A 199 5.80 -4.48 -11.05
N ALA A 200 6.67 -5.12 -11.85
CA ALA A 200 8.10 -5.18 -11.58
C ALA A 200 8.78 -3.81 -11.75
N LEU A 201 8.36 -2.99 -12.72
CA LEU A 201 8.85 -1.61 -12.84
C LEU A 201 8.43 -0.78 -11.63
N PHE A 202 7.19 -0.91 -11.16
CA PHE A 202 6.73 -0.22 -9.96
C PHE A 202 7.50 -0.63 -8.71
N GLN A 203 7.83 -1.90 -8.56
CA GLN A 203 8.71 -2.37 -7.47
C GLN A 203 10.10 -1.72 -7.55
N VAL A 204 10.71 -1.66 -8.74
CA VAL A 204 12.01 -0.99 -8.92
C VAL A 204 11.92 0.50 -8.56
N ILE A 205 10.84 1.19 -8.96
CA ILE A 205 10.60 2.59 -8.60
C ILE A 205 10.44 2.77 -7.08
N GLN A 206 9.67 1.90 -6.42
CA GLN A 206 9.48 1.95 -4.97
C GLN A 206 10.81 1.77 -4.23
N ILE A 207 11.64 0.82 -4.67
CA ILE A 207 13.00 0.60 -4.17
C ILE A 207 13.85 1.87 -4.37
N ALA A 208 13.79 2.46 -5.56
CA ALA A 208 14.59 3.63 -5.94
C ALA A 208 14.28 4.87 -5.06
N VAL A 209 13.01 5.08 -4.75
CA VAL A 209 12.53 6.16 -3.87
C VAL A 209 12.75 5.83 -2.38
N GLY A 210 13.15 4.60 -2.05
CA GLY A 210 13.35 4.16 -0.67
C GLY A 210 12.04 3.88 0.07
N ILE A 211 10.97 3.56 -0.66
CA ILE A 211 9.71 3.13 -0.09
C ILE A 211 9.84 1.64 0.20
N THR A 212 10.06 1.30 1.48
CA THR A 212 9.88 -0.05 1.98
C THR A 212 8.47 -0.16 2.55
N VAL A 213 7.52 -0.63 1.73
CA VAL A 213 6.20 -1.00 2.24
C VAL A 213 6.40 -2.29 3.03
N GLN A 214 6.32 -2.21 4.35
CA GLN A 214 6.33 -3.40 5.18
C GLN A 214 5.05 -3.41 5.98
N SER A 215 4.17 -4.32 5.63
CA SER A 215 2.88 -4.44 6.29
C SER A 215 3.07 -4.92 7.72
N ASN A 216 2.43 -4.25 8.66
CA ASN A 216 2.48 -4.58 10.07
C ASN A 216 1.45 -5.68 10.33
N ILE A 217 1.94 -6.85 10.71
CA ILE A 217 1.11 -8.01 11.02
C ILE A 217 1.17 -8.23 12.52
N VAL A 218 0.02 -8.28 13.19
CA VAL A 218 -0.02 -8.66 14.61
C VAL A 218 -0.37 -10.13 14.70
N VAL A 219 0.46 -10.92 15.37
CA VAL A 219 0.19 -12.33 15.68
C VAL A 219 -0.26 -12.42 17.13
N ALA A 220 -1.54 -12.67 17.36
CA ALA A 220 -2.17 -12.75 18.67
C ALA A 220 -2.35 -14.21 19.12
N CYS A 221 -1.91 -14.52 20.33
CA CYS A 221 -2.02 -15.84 20.95
C CYS A 221 -2.68 -15.73 22.34
N ASP A 222 -3.36 -16.79 22.76
CA ASP A 222 -4.13 -16.86 24.01
C ASP A 222 -3.26 -17.23 25.22
N SER A 223 -2.47 -18.28 25.03
CA SER A 223 -1.35 -18.70 25.88
C SER A 223 -0.19 -19.03 24.95
N PHE A 224 1.02 -18.57 25.28
CA PHE A 224 2.20 -19.11 24.61
C PHE A 224 2.26 -20.59 24.97
N PRO A 225 2.42 -21.52 24.00
CA PRO A 225 2.47 -22.94 24.32
C PRO A 225 3.53 -23.17 25.40
N HIS A 226 3.07 -23.53 26.60
CA HIS A 226 3.91 -23.78 27.76
C HIS A 226 4.61 -25.12 27.53
N LYS A 227 5.93 -25.13 27.34
CA LYS A 227 6.70 -26.38 27.34
C LYS A 227 6.77 -26.92 28.77
N PRO A 228 6.48 -28.21 29.03
CA PRO A 228 6.94 -28.84 30.25
C PRO A 228 8.47 -29.03 30.16
N HIS A 229 9.13 -28.78 31.28
CA HIS A 229 10.57 -28.82 31.53
C HIS A 229 11.49 -29.68 30.62
N GLY A 230 12.48 -29.00 30.01
CA GLY A 230 13.91 -29.36 30.09
C GLY A 230 14.46 -30.43 29.15
N GLN A 231 14.99 -30.02 27.97
CA GLN A 231 16.19 -30.60 27.35
C GLN A 231 16.90 -29.55 26.44
N PRO A 232 18.25 -29.54 26.35
CA PRO A 232 19.01 -28.59 25.52
C PRO A 232 19.14 -29.13 24.09
N GLY A 233 18.37 -28.55 23.18
CA GLY A 233 18.37 -28.88 21.74
C GLY A 233 17.13 -28.37 21.01
N GLU A 234 16.60 -27.22 21.43
CA GLU A 234 15.23 -26.83 21.12
C GLU A 234 15.05 -26.31 19.69
N GLN A 235 14.18 -26.98 18.92
CA GLN A 235 13.62 -26.42 17.69
C GLN A 235 12.76 -25.17 18.01
N PRO A 236 12.76 -24.16 17.12
CA PRO A 236 11.92 -22.97 17.29
C PRO A 236 10.44 -23.36 17.34
N THR A 237 9.65 -22.74 18.24
CA THR A 237 8.20 -22.91 18.25
C THR A 237 7.63 -22.51 16.88
N PHE A 238 6.55 -23.16 16.42
CA PHE A 238 5.93 -22.87 15.12
C PHE A 238 5.68 -21.37 14.92
N LEU A 239 5.22 -20.66 15.95
CA LEU A 239 5.03 -19.21 15.92
C LEU A 239 6.33 -18.43 15.67
N HIS A 240 7.45 -18.88 16.24
CA HIS A 240 8.75 -18.25 16.01
C HIS A 240 9.22 -18.50 14.58
N ALA A 241 9.05 -19.72 14.07
CA ALA A 241 9.32 -20.04 12.68
C ALA A 241 8.45 -19.17 11.75
N LEU A 242 7.14 -19.10 11.99
CA LEU A 242 6.21 -18.26 11.25
C LEU A 242 6.65 -16.79 11.24
N THR A 243 7.02 -16.22 12.39
CA THR A 243 7.50 -14.83 12.45
C THR A 243 8.79 -14.64 11.63
N GLN A 244 9.69 -15.61 11.63
CA GLN A 244 10.91 -15.56 10.83
C GLN A 244 10.61 -15.64 9.33
N TYR A 245 9.67 -16.49 8.92
CA TYR A 245 9.22 -16.59 7.54
C TYR A 245 8.53 -15.30 7.07
N LEU A 246 7.67 -14.71 7.90
CA LEU A 246 7.02 -13.43 7.62
C LEU A 246 8.06 -12.30 7.48
N HIS A 247 9.07 -12.26 8.34
CA HIS A 247 10.18 -11.30 8.20
C HIS A 247 10.95 -11.49 6.89
N THR A 248 11.24 -12.75 6.53
CA THR A 248 11.96 -13.07 5.28
C THR A 248 11.12 -12.71 4.05
N ALA A 249 9.80 -12.76 4.16
CA ALA A 249 8.85 -12.32 3.14
C ALA A 249 8.70 -10.79 3.04
N GLY A 250 9.42 -10.02 3.87
CA GLY A 250 9.41 -8.55 3.83
C GLY A 250 8.34 -7.89 4.72
N LEU A 251 7.61 -8.68 5.52
CA LEU A 251 6.55 -8.20 6.40
C LEU A 251 7.12 -7.83 7.78
N ARG A 252 6.36 -7.04 8.57
CA ARG A 252 6.68 -6.70 9.97
C ARG A 252 5.74 -7.45 10.92
N PRO A 253 6.00 -8.72 11.24
CA PRO A 253 5.26 -9.43 12.26
C PRO A 253 5.59 -8.89 13.66
N ILE A 254 4.56 -8.70 14.49
CA ILE A 254 4.64 -8.39 15.91
C ILE A 254 3.94 -9.53 16.65
N LEU A 255 4.75 -10.37 17.30
CA LEU A 255 4.24 -11.48 18.10
C LEU A 255 3.77 -10.97 19.47
N SER A 256 2.49 -11.14 19.77
CA SER A 256 1.89 -10.79 21.05
C SER A 256 1.66 -12.04 21.89
N LYS A 257 2.15 -12.02 23.13
CA LYS A 257 2.06 -13.17 24.05
C LYS A 257 0.73 -13.24 24.79
N SER A 258 -0.08 -12.20 24.68
CA SER A 258 -1.39 -12.09 25.33
C SER A 258 -2.31 -11.14 24.55
N TRP A 259 -3.61 -11.30 24.68
CA TRP A 259 -4.58 -10.38 24.08
C TRP A 259 -4.43 -8.92 24.52
N PRO A 260 -4.17 -8.59 25.80
CA PRO A 260 -3.95 -7.20 26.21
C PRO A 260 -2.76 -6.54 25.49
N GLU A 261 -1.72 -7.32 25.20
CA GLU A 261 -0.57 -6.87 24.41
C GLU A 261 -0.95 -6.66 22.94
N ALA A 262 -1.66 -7.63 22.34
CA ALA A 262 -2.17 -7.50 20.97
C ALA A 262 -3.07 -6.27 20.82
N LYS A 263 -3.97 -6.03 21.79
CA LYS A 263 -4.85 -4.86 21.82
C LYS A 263 -4.05 -3.56 21.92
N ARG A 264 -2.98 -3.53 22.70
CA ARG A 264 -2.09 -2.36 22.79
C ARG A 264 -1.37 -2.12 21.46
N GLN A 265 -0.89 -3.17 20.80
CA GLN A 265 -0.23 -3.08 19.49
C GLN A 265 -1.19 -2.60 18.40
N LEU A 266 -2.43 -3.11 18.41
CA LEU A 266 -3.50 -2.60 17.55
C LEU A 266 -3.70 -1.10 17.80
N GLN A 267 -3.81 -0.65 19.05
CA GLN A 267 -4.02 0.78 19.36
C GLN A 267 -2.83 1.69 19.02
N GLN A 268 -1.60 1.17 19.03
CA GLN A 268 -0.38 1.96 18.85
C GLN A 268 0.13 2.00 17.41
N ASN A 269 -0.19 0.97 16.60
CA ASN A 269 0.32 0.82 15.25
C ASN A 269 -0.83 0.71 14.24
N THR A 270 -0.58 1.13 12.99
CA THR A 270 -1.42 0.73 11.86
C THR A 270 -1.16 -0.74 11.60
N VAL A 271 -2.18 -1.58 11.70
CA VAL A 271 -2.09 -3.03 11.51
C VAL A 271 -2.82 -3.38 10.23
N ASP A 272 -2.15 -4.10 9.34
CA ASP A 272 -2.67 -4.48 8.02
C ASP A 272 -3.31 -5.87 8.04
N LEU A 273 -2.91 -6.73 8.99
CA LEU A 273 -3.43 -8.08 9.16
C LEU A 273 -3.32 -8.51 10.63
N LEU A 274 -4.39 -9.11 11.16
CA LEU A 274 -4.37 -9.79 12.46
C LEU A 274 -4.34 -11.31 12.23
N VAL A 275 -3.31 -11.98 12.73
CA VAL A 275 -3.22 -13.44 12.76
C VAL A 275 -3.60 -13.90 14.17
N VAL A 276 -4.67 -14.68 14.29
CA VAL A 276 -5.12 -15.28 15.54
C VAL A 276 -4.69 -16.74 15.56
N TYR A 277 -3.82 -17.09 16.50
CA TYR A 277 -3.40 -18.47 16.74
C TYR A 277 -4.21 -19.07 17.89
N VAL A 278 -4.85 -20.21 17.62
CA VAL A 278 -5.68 -20.94 18.59
C VAL A 278 -5.03 -22.29 18.89
N ASP A 279 -4.76 -22.52 20.18
CA ASP A 279 -4.25 -23.78 20.73
C ASP A 279 -5.36 -24.56 21.46
N GLU A 280 -5.09 -25.80 21.87
CA GLU A 280 -6.08 -26.69 22.52
C GLU A 280 -6.70 -26.12 23.81
N GLU A 281 -5.97 -25.24 24.51
CA GLU A 281 -6.43 -24.57 25.72
C GLU A 281 -7.23 -23.27 25.45
N SER A 282 -7.34 -22.85 24.19
CA SER A 282 -7.96 -21.57 23.83
C SER A 282 -9.49 -21.64 23.88
N CYS A 283 -10.12 -20.69 24.57
CA CYS A 283 -11.57 -20.66 24.75
C CYS A 283 -12.24 -19.75 23.71
N GLU A 284 -13.09 -20.31 22.87
CA GLU A 284 -13.79 -19.60 21.78
C GLU A 284 -14.61 -18.39 22.23
N SER A 285 -15.36 -18.51 23.32
CA SER A 285 -16.20 -17.43 23.84
C SER A 285 -15.39 -16.21 24.24
N THR A 286 -14.14 -16.42 24.67
CA THR A 286 -13.23 -15.33 25.00
C THR A 286 -12.71 -14.63 23.74
N TRP A 287 -12.40 -15.35 22.66
CA TRP A 287 -11.99 -14.74 21.39
C TRP A 287 -13.12 -13.97 20.73
N LEU A 288 -14.35 -14.48 20.75
CA LEU A 288 -15.51 -13.75 20.25
C LEU A 288 -15.69 -12.43 21.00
N GLN A 289 -15.70 -12.45 22.33
CA GLN A 289 -15.79 -11.23 23.15
C GLN A 289 -14.64 -10.25 22.88
N ARG A 290 -13.44 -10.77 22.60
CA ARG A 290 -12.25 -9.95 22.30
C ARG A 290 -12.36 -9.26 20.95
N LEU A 291 -12.82 -9.98 19.93
CA LEU A 291 -13.12 -9.43 18.60
C LEU A 291 -14.30 -8.44 18.66
N ASP A 292 -15.34 -8.72 19.45
CA ASP A 292 -16.45 -7.77 19.68
C ASP A 292 -16.00 -6.51 20.41
N ALA A 293 -15.01 -6.64 21.30
CA ALA A 293 -14.43 -5.52 22.04
C ALA A 293 -13.37 -4.74 21.23
N MET A 294 -13.18 -5.07 19.94
CA MET A 294 -12.31 -4.29 19.07
C MET A 294 -12.95 -2.93 18.75
N PRO A 295 -12.16 -1.85 18.67
CA PRO A 295 -12.65 -0.56 18.23
C PRO A 295 -13.28 -0.66 16.83
N ALA A 296 -14.36 0.07 16.57
CA ALA A 296 -15.05 0.11 15.27
C ALA A 296 -14.14 0.44 14.06
N HIS A 297 -12.95 0.98 14.30
CA HIS A 297 -11.95 1.27 13.26
C HIS A 297 -11.28 0.00 12.70
N TYR A 298 -11.40 -1.15 13.37
CA TYR A 298 -10.86 -2.44 12.93
C TYR A 298 -11.94 -3.41 12.42
N GLU A 299 -13.19 -2.95 12.22
CA GLU A 299 -14.26 -3.80 11.68
C GLU A 299 -13.94 -4.39 10.29
N GLN A 300 -13.05 -3.73 9.53
CA GLN A 300 -12.63 -4.16 8.19
C GLN A 300 -11.20 -4.75 8.18
N LEU A 301 -10.57 -4.91 9.34
CA LEU A 301 -9.24 -5.51 9.42
C LEU A 301 -9.32 -6.97 8.97
N PRO A 302 -8.53 -7.42 7.99
CA PRO A 302 -8.52 -8.84 7.65
C PRO A 302 -7.98 -9.64 8.82
N ILE A 303 -8.66 -10.73 9.15
CA ILE A 303 -8.29 -11.63 10.25
C ILE A 303 -8.00 -13.01 9.66
N LEU A 304 -6.82 -13.55 9.95
CA LEU A 304 -6.41 -14.91 9.63
C LEU A 304 -6.43 -15.76 10.90
N LEU A 305 -7.26 -16.79 10.93
CA LEU A 305 -7.33 -17.75 12.04
C LEU A 305 -6.48 -18.98 11.72
N LEU A 306 -5.51 -19.30 12.57
CA LEU A 306 -4.76 -20.55 12.57
C LEU A 306 -5.32 -21.45 13.67
N ASP A 307 -6.06 -22.50 13.28
CA ASP A 307 -6.72 -23.47 14.16
C ASP A 307 -5.99 -24.81 14.08
N TYR A 308 -5.08 -25.09 15.03
CA TYR A 308 -4.26 -26.32 15.05
C TYR A 308 -4.61 -27.28 16.19
N ARG A 309 -5.86 -27.28 16.67
CA ARG A 309 -6.34 -28.18 17.73
C ARG A 309 -6.47 -29.62 17.22
N HIS A 310 -6.10 -30.64 18.01
CA HIS A 310 -6.18 -32.06 17.58
C HIS A 310 -7.58 -32.70 17.67
N GLY A 311 -8.65 -31.95 17.94
CA GLY A 311 -10.03 -32.45 18.08
C GLY A 311 -11.00 -31.90 17.04
N GLU A 312 -12.11 -32.61 16.79
CA GLU A 312 -13.18 -32.17 15.88
C GLU A 312 -13.54 -30.69 16.08
N ALA A 313 -13.55 -29.95 14.98
CA ALA A 313 -13.75 -28.51 14.90
C ALA A 313 -15.18 -28.04 15.23
N THR A 314 -15.89 -28.71 16.14
CA THR A 314 -17.32 -28.53 16.39
C THR A 314 -17.67 -27.31 17.25
N GLY A 315 -16.68 -26.51 17.67
CA GLY A 315 -16.89 -25.25 18.40
C GLY A 315 -16.88 -24.00 17.51
N LEU A 316 -15.81 -23.80 16.71
CA LEU A 316 -15.39 -22.49 16.15
C LEU A 316 -16.27 -21.89 15.04
N ASN A 317 -17.45 -22.42 14.75
CA ASN A 317 -18.31 -21.91 13.67
C ASN A 317 -18.60 -20.40 13.75
N PRO A 318 -19.01 -19.83 14.91
CA PRO A 318 -19.25 -18.39 14.99
C PRO A 318 -17.95 -17.56 14.93
N LEU A 319 -16.79 -18.10 15.32
CA LEU A 319 -15.51 -17.41 15.10
C LEU A 319 -15.14 -17.41 13.61
N ARG A 320 -15.36 -18.52 12.90
CA ARG A 320 -15.08 -18.66 11.46
C ARG A 320 -15.92 -17.72 10.61
N GLU A 321 -17.16 -17.44 11.01
CA GLU A 321 -18.03 -16.46 10.33
C GLU A 321 -17.52 -15.01 10.45
N ARG A 322 -16.70 -14.72 11.46
CA ARG A 322 -16.20 -13.37 11.74
C ARG A 322 -14.75 -13.14 11.30
N VAL A 323 -14.08 -14.19 10.84
CA VAL A 323 -12.69 -14.18 10.40
C VAL A 323 -12.67 -14.24 8.86
N THR A 324 -11.71 -13.57 8.23
CA THR A 324 -11.59 -13.53 6.77
C THR A 324 -11.16 -14.88 6.19
N VAL A 325 -10.15 -15.52 6.82
CA VAL A 325 -9.60 -16.81 6.37
C VAL A 325 -9.32 -17.69 7.57
N THR A 326 -9.70 -18.96 7.51
CA THR A 326 -9.36 -19.95 8.52
C THR A 326 -8.48 -21.04 7.91
N ILE A 327 -7.37 -21.34 8.57
CA ILE A 327 -6.46 -22.45 8.24
C ILE A 327 -6.54 -23.48 9.37
N THR A 328 -6.95 -24.69 9.02
CA THR A 328 -7.08 -25.82 9.95
C THR A 328 -6.04 -26.93 9.72
N ASP A 329 -5.35 -26.89 8.58
CA ASP A 329 -4.41 -27.93 8.18
C ASP A 329 -3.00 -27.63 8.69
N ARG A 330 -2.53 -28.45 9.63
CA ARG A 330 -1.19 -28.33 10.24
C ARG A 330 -0.07 -28.73 9.30
N ASP A 331 -0.37 -29.51 8.27
CA ASP A 331 0.59 -29.98 7.27
C ASP A 331 0.67 -29.05 6.05
N GLU A 332 -0.08 -27.95 6.04
CA GLU A 332 -0.01 -26.95 4.97
C GLU A 332 1.39 -26.32 4.91
N SER A 333 2.01 -26.35 3.73
CA SER A 333 3.34 -25.78 3.53
C SER A 333 3.36 -24.29 3.89
N MET A 334 4.42 -23.87 4.59
CA MET A 334 4.67 -22.46 4.93
C MET A 334 4.60 -21.53 3.70
N THR A 335 4.95 -22.03 2.51
CA THR A 335 4.84 -21.27 1.25
C THR A 335 3.40 -20.90 0.91
N VAL A 336 2.45 -21.80 1.14
CA VAL A 336 1.02 -21.57 0.87
C VAL A 336 0.45 -20.59 1.90
N LEU A 337 0.85 -20.72 3.16
CA LEU A 337 0.50 -19.77 4.22
C LEU A 337 0.97 -18.35 3.88
N LEU A 338 2.23 -18.18 3.47
CA LEU A 338 2.77 -16.88 3.06
C LEU A 338 2.03 -16.30 1.85
N GLN A 339 1.68 -17.12 0.85
CA GLN A 339 0.87 -16.67 -0.29
C GLN A 339 -0.50 -16.13 0.15
N ARG A 340 -1.19 -16.82 1.06
CA ARG A 340 -2.48 -16.36 1.60
C ARG A 340 -2.33 -15.06 2.38
N VAL A 341 -1.30 -14.94 3.22
CA VAL A 341 -0.99 -13.70 3.94
C VAL A 341 -0.79 -12.54 2.95
N HIS A 342 0.00 -12.73 1.90
CA HIS A 342 0.21 -11.70 0.87
C HIS A 342 -1.09 -11.33 0.15
N GLN A 343 -1.95 -12.29 -0.18
CA GLN A 343 -3.25 -12.01 -0.81
C GLN A 343 -4.17 -11.19 0.10
N MET A 344 -4.19 -11.49 1.41
CA MET A 344 -5.01 -10.77 2.38
C MET A 344 -4.51 -9.34 2.59
N VAL A 345 -3.19 -9.16 2.71
CA VAL A 345 -2.56 -7.84 2.86
C VAL A 345 -2.70 -6.99 1.60
N ALA A 346 -2.68 -7.59 0.40
CA ALA A 346 -2.88 -6.89 -0.87
C ALA A 346 -4.35 -6.50 -1.14
N GLY A 347 -5.30 -6.89 -0.30
CA GLY A 347 -6.73 -6.62 -0.49
C GLY A 347 -7.36 -7.39 -1.67
N CYS A 348 -6.66 -8.39 -2.21
CA CYS A 348 -7.14 -9.25 -3.31
C CYS A 348 -8.12 -10.35 -2.86
N TRP A 349 -8.76 -10.18 -1.70
CA TRP A 349 -9.75 -11.11 -1.15
C TRP A 349 -11.16 -10.64 -1.49
N ARG A 350 -11.54 -10.77 -2.77
CA ARG A 350 -12.92 -10.75 -3.25
C ARG A 350 -13.08 -11.64 -4.48
#